data_AF-A0A969G307-F1
#
_entry.id   AF-A0A969G307-F1
#
_cell.length_a   1.000
_cell.length_b   1.000
_cell.length_c   1.000
_cell.angle_alpha   90.00
_cell.angle_beta   90.00
_cell.angle_gamma   90.00
#
_symmetry.space_group_name_H-M   'P 1'
#
loop_
_entity.id
_entity.type
_entity.pdbx_description
1 polymer ?
#
loop_
_entity_poly.entity_id
_entity_poly.type
_entity_poly.pdbx_seq_one_letter_code
_entity_poly.pdbx_strand_id
1 'polypeptide(L)'
;MKFQLFDNIKLIEDIALNDGGIIPQDTSGTIVEIFNNGEAYLVEFFGDWVKCSPDGDFIPADKDAKDSFMETLGVETVYKNQIVLTASARDLMGAKEHLTSILETLPEDLVLQVRDFAEFLQQKKATTFEKHSV
;
A
#
# COMPACT_ATOMS: atom_id res chain seq x y z
N MET A 1 -1.79 -16.71 -7.61
CA MET A 1 -2.04 -15.37 -7.05
C MET A 1 -0.77 -14.53 -7.18
N LYS A 2 -0.89 -13.28 -7.62
CA LYS A 2 0.18 -12.27 -7.65
C LYS A 2 -0.24 -11.16 -6.70
N PHE A 3 0.68 -10.69 -5.89
CA PHE A 3 0.43 -9.52 -5.04
C PHE A 3 0.30 -8.25 -5.87
N GLN A 4 -0.37 -7.25 -5.31
CA GLN A 4 -0.60 -5.93 -5.90
C GLN A 4 0.15 -4.86 -5.11
N LEU A 5 0.29 -3.68 -5.72
CA LEU A 5 0.82 -2.51 -5.04
C LEU A 5 -0.10 -2.19 -3.84
N PHE A 6 0.52 -1.86 -2.70
CA PHE A 6 -0.15 -1.59 -1.43
C PHE A 6 -0.86 -2.78 -0.76
N ASP A 7 -0.62 -4.00 -1.24
CA ASP A 7 -1.00 -5.18 -0.47
C ASP A 7 -0.16 -5.24 0.81
N ASN A 8 -0.83 -5.52 1.93
CA ASN A 8 -0.17 -5.81 3.19
C ASN A 8 0.18 -7.29 3.25
N ILE A 9 1.43 -7.55 3.64
CA ILE A 9 2.00 -8.87 3.72
C ILE A 9 2.61 -9.10 5.09
N LYS A 10 2.99 -10.35 5.33
CA LYS A 10 3.80 -10.77 6.47
C LYS A 10 4.91 -11.69 5.99
N LEU A 11 6.09 -11.57 6.59
CA LEU A 11 7.19 -12.51 6.37
C LEU A 11 6.88 -13.88 6.96
N ILE A 12 7.30 -14.93 6.25
CA ILE A 12 7.24 -16.32 6.73
C ILE A 12 8.61 -16.88 7.13
N GLU A 13 9.66 -16.09 6.98
CA GLU A 13 11.03 -16.40 7.41
C GLU A 13 11.77 -15.10 7.74
N ASP A 14 12.88 -15.21 8.47
CA ASP A 14 13.80 -14.09 8.70
C ASP A 14 14.45 -13.67 7.37
N ILE A 15 14.61 -12.36 7.15
CA ILE A 15 15.35 -11.82 6.01
C ILE A 15 16.50 -10.94 6.48
N ALA A 16 17.63 -11.03 5.79
CA ALA A 16 18.76 -10.16 6.03
C ALA A 16 18.58 -8.86 5.26
N LEU A 17 18.82 -7.73 5.94
CA LEU A 17 18.88 -6.41 5.35
C LEU A 17 20.25 -6.16 4.72
N ASN A 18 20.29 -5.28 3.72
CA ASN A 18 21.55 -4.86 3.08
C ASN A 18 22.52 -4.15 4.04
N ASP A 19 22.04 -3.57 5.14
CA ASP A 19 22.85 -2.94 6.18
C ASP A 19 23.39 -3.92 7.24
N GLY A 20 23.07 -5.22 7.09
CA GLY A 20 23.47 -6.28 8.02
C GLY A 20 22.48 -6.53 9.16
N GLY A 21 21.37 -5.79 9.23
CA GLY A 21 20.25 -6.09 10.11
C GLY A 21 19.50 -7.37 9.71
N ILE A 22 18.63 -7.84 10.60
CA ILE A 22 17.73 -8.96 10.33
C ILE A 22 16.31 -8.48 10.62
N ILE A 23 15.42 -8.61 9.64
CA ILE A 23 13.99 -8.48 9.87
C ILE A 23 13.45 -9.88 10.22
N PRO A 24 12.86 -10.05 11.41
CA PRO A 24 12.39 -11.36 11.83
C PRO A 24 11.17 -11.81 11.02
N GLN A 25 10.97 -13.13 11.00
CA GLN A 25 9.72 -13.76 10.64
C GLN A 25 8.56 -13.04 11.33
N ASP A 26 7.39 -13.04 10.70
CA ASP A 26 6.17 -12.44 11.23
C ASP A 26 6.17 -10.89 11.22
N THR A 27 7.22 -10.25 10.72
CA THR A 27 7.20 -8.80 10.46
C THR A 27 6.19 -8.47 9.36
N SER A 28 5.40 -7.43 9.60
CA SER A 28 4.44 -6.91 8.63
C SER A 28 5.10 -5.92 7.68
N GLY A 29 4.63 -5.90 6.43
CA GLY A 29 5.10 -4.94 5.44
C GLY A 29 4.07 -4.63 4.38
N THR A 30 4.35 -3.62 3.57
CA THR A 30 3.51 -3.20 2.45
C THR A 30 4.32 -3.25 1.16
N ILE A 31 3.72 -3.79 0.10
CA ILE A 31 4.35 -3.80 -1.22
C ILE A 31 4.33 -2.40 -1.81
N VAL A 32 5.52 -1.88 -2.09
CA VAL A 32 5.73 -0.52 -2.64
C VAL A 32 6.25 -0.55 -4.08
N GLU A 33 6.72 -1.70 -4.58
CA GLU A 33 7.07 -1.88 -5.99
C GLU A 33 6.92 -3.35 -6.43
N ILE A 34 6.62 -3.58 -7.72
CA ILE A 34 6.51 -4.92 -8.31
C ILE A 34 7.50 -5.05 -9.47
N PHE A 35 8.45 -5.97 -9.36
CA PHE A 35 9.44 -6.24 -10.39
C PHE A 35 9.03 -7.40 -11.30
N ASN A 36 9.43 -7.31 -12.57
CA ASN A 36 9.28 -8.37 -13.57
C ASN A 36 7.90 -9.04 -13.57
N ASN A 37 6.83 -8.25 -13.49
CA ASN A 37 5.45 -8.78 -13.49
C ASN A 37 5.19 -9.75 -12.32
N GLY A 38 5.78 -9.51 -11.14
CA GLY A 38 5.53 -10.25 -9.91
C GLY A 38 6.48 -11.43 -9.66
N GLU A 39 7.70 -11.37 -10.19
CA GLU A 39 8.77 -12.30 -9.78
C GLU A 39 9.38 -11.90 -8.44
N ALA A 40 9.47 -10.59 -8.18
CA ALA A 40 9.96 -10.02 -6.93
C ALA A 40 9.18 -8.76 -6.56
N TYR A 41 9.25 -8.38 -5.29
CA TYR A 41 8.47 -7.31 -4.71
C TYR A 41 9.37 -6.46 -3.82
N LEU A 42 9.33 -5.13 -3.98
CA LEU A 42 9.93 -4.23 -3.00
C LEU A 42 8.92 -4.03 -1.88
N VAL A 43 9.33 -4.29 -0.65
CA VAL A 43 8.47 -4.21 0.53
C VAL A 43 9.09 -3.28 1.55
N GLU A 44 8.28 -2.33 2.03
CA GLU A 44 8.59 -1.55 3.23
C GLU A 44 8.10 -2.33 4.45
N PHE A 45 8.99 -2.60 5.40
CA PHE A 45 8.71 -3.35 6.62
C PHE A 45 8.58 -2.43 7.82
N PHE A 46 7.62 -2.76 8.68
CA PHE A 46 7.23 -1.90 9.79
C PHE A 46 7.51 -2.57 11.14
N GLY A 47 7.98 -1.74 12.06
CA GLY A 47 8.21 -2.10 13.46
C GLY A 47 7.05 -1.65 14.34
N ASP A 48 7.40 -1.24 15.56
CA ASP A 48 6.42 -0.77 16.52
C ASP A 48 6.03 0.69 16.30
N TRP A 49 4.97 1.11 16.99
CA TRP A 49 4.66 2.53 17.13
C TRP A 49 5.67 3.19 18.05
N VAL A 50 6.29 4.25 17.55
CA VAL A 50 7.34 5.00 18.24
C VAL A 50 7.05 6.50 18.17
N LYS A 51 7.78 7.26 18.97
CA LYS A 51 7.91 8.71 18.82
C LYS A 51 9.37 9.11 18.99
N CYS A 52 9.71 10.26 18.45
CA CYS A 52 11.06 10.81 18.57
C CYS A 52 11.24 11.45 19.96
N SER A 53 12.30 11.05 20.67
CA SER A 53 12.73 11.70 21.91
C SER A 53 13.38 13.06 21.58
N PRO A 54 13.53 13.96 22.57
CA PRO A 54 14.28 15.20 22.37
C PRO A 54 15.73 14.98 21.91
N ASP A 55 16.30 13.81 22.19
CA ASP A 55 17.67 13.44 21.85
C ASP A 55 17.78 12.79 20.45
N GLY A 56 16.64 12.56 19.77
CA GLY A 56 16.58 11.97 18.43
C GLY A 56 16.35 10.46 18.41
N ASP A 57 16.26 9.81 19.57
CA ASP A 57 16.05 8.37 19.67
C ASP A 57 14.56 8.00 19.52
N PHE A 58 14.29 6.81 18.99
CA PHE A 58 12.93 6.27 18.94
C PHE A 58 12.58 5.58 20.24
N ILE A 59 11.47 6.01 20.86
CA ILE A 59 10.93 5.41 22.07
C ILE A 59 9.53 4.85 21.80
N PRO A 60 9.16 3.70 22.42
CA PRO A 60 7.84 3.10 22.24
C PRO A 60 6.71 4.09 22.56
N ALA A 61 5.68 4.05 21.73
CA ALA A 61 4.50 4.89 21.86
C ALA A 61 3.23 4.11 21.55
N ASP A 62 2.10 4.61 22.05
CA ASP A 62 0.79 4.15 21.58
C ASP A 62 0.49 4.80 20.22
N LYS A 63 -0.27 4.10 19.37
CA LYS A 63 -0.68 4.59 18.04
C LYS A 63 -1.48 5.90 18.08
N ASP A 64 -2.20 6.14 19.18
CA ASP A 64 -3.07 7.30 19.37
C ASP A 64 -2.34 8.42 20.13
N ALA A 65 -1.07 8.22 20.48
CA ALA A 65 -0.27 9.24 21.12
C ALA A 65 0.04 10.39 20.17
N LYS A 66 0.20 11.59 20.72
CA LYS A 66 0.60 12.74 19.91
C LYS A 66 2.02 12.51 19.36
N ASP A 67 2.19 12.81 18.07
CA ASP A 67 3.46 12.72 17.36
C ASP A 67 4.01 11.28 17.25
N SER A 68 3.19 10.25 17.48
CA SER A 68 3.56 8.86 17.22
C SER A 68 3.45 8.52 15.75
N PHE A 69 4.35 7.65 15.29
CA PHE A 69 4.35 7.08 13.95
C PHE A 69 4.82 5.62 14.04
N MET A 70 4.52 4.84 13.01
CA MET A 70 5.01 3.48 12.91
C MET A 70 6.44 3.50 12.33
N GLU A 71 7.38 2.85 13.02
CA GLU A 71 8.77 2.81 12.57
C GLU A 71 8.91 2.00 11.27
N THR A 72 9.74 2.48 10.35
CA THR A 72 10.19 1.70 9.20
C THR A 72 11.48 0.97 9.57
N LEU A 73 11.44 -0.37 9.58
CA LEU A 73 12.61 -1.21 9.87
C LEU A 73 13.55 -1.32 8.67
N GLY A 74 13.01 -1.22 7.46
CA GLY A 74 13.79 -1.28 6.23
C GLY A 74 12.92 -1.46 4.99
N VAL A 75 13.53 -1.29 3.82
CA VAL A 75 12.92 -1.53 2.53
C VAL A 75 13.74 -2.58 1.81
N GLU A 76 13.16 -3.74 1.52
CA GLU A 76 13.88 -4.84 0.90
C GLU A 76 13.12 -5.53 -0.22
N THR A 77 13.90 -6.13 -1.13
CA THR A 77 13.35 -6.97 -2.19
C THR A 77 13.09 -8.38 -1.64
N VAL A 78 11.86 -8.84 -1.76
CA VAL A 78 11.44 -10.18 -1.36
C VAL A 78 10.78 -10.94 -2.49
N TYR A 79 10.81 -12.26 -2.37
CA TYR A 79 10.20 -13.17 -3.32
C TYR A 79 8.89 -13.72 -2.78
N LYS A 80 8.04 -14.16 -3.69
CA LYS A 80 6.70 -14.68 -3.38
C LYS A 80 6.68 -15.78 -2.31
N ASN A 81 7.73 -16.61 -2.24
CA ASN A 81 7.84 -17.70 -1.28
C ASN A 81 8.25 -17.25 0.13
N GLN A 82 8.56 -15.96 0.34
CA GLN A 82 8.99 -15.41 1.62
C GLN A 82 7.88 -14.63 2.34
N ILE A 83 6.75 -14.42 1.67
CA ILE A 83 5.66 -13.56 2.14
C ILE A 83 4.29 -14.21 1.97
N VAL A 84 3.37 -13.83 2.85
CA VAL A 84 1.95 -14.17 2.76
C VAL A 84 1.09 -12.92 2.81
N LEU A 85 -0.01 -12.90 2.06
CA LEU A 85 -0.95 -11.77 2.06
C LEU A 85 -1.71 -11.75 3.38
N THR A 86 -1.72 -10.62 4.08
CA THR A 86 -2.52 -10.42 5.29
C THR A 86 -3.77 -9.60 5.03
N ALA A 87 -3.69 -8.61 4.15
CA ALA A 87 -4.83 -7.81 3.71
C ALA A 87 -4.56 -7.22 2.33
N SER A 88 -5.57 -7.21 1.46
CA SER A 88 -5.40 -6.62 0.13
C SER A 88 -5.49 -5.11 0.19
N ALA A 89 -4.82 -4.42 -0.74
CA ALA A 89 -4.92 -2.98 -0.90
C ALA A 89 -6.38 -2.52 -1.02
N ARG A 90 -7.24 -3.35 -1.65
CA ARG A 90 -8.67 -3.06 -1.85
C ARG A 90 -9.50 -3.14 -0.57
N ASP A 91 -9.05 -3.92 0.41
CA ASP A 91 -9.74 -4.05 1.69
C ASP A 91 -9.38 -2.91 2.65
N LEU A 92 -8.17 -2.35 2.49
CA LEU A 92 -7.59 -1.34 3.38
C LEU A 92 -7.73 0.08 2.85
N MET A 93 -7.60 0.28 1.54
CA MET A 93 -7.74 1.58 0.90
C MET A 93 -9.20 1.80 0.49
N GLY A 94 -9.70 3.01 0.73
CA GLY A 94 -10.95 3.43 0.13
C GLY A 94 -10.86 3.39 -1.40
N ALA A 95 -12.02 3.23 -2.06
CA ALA A 95 -12.08 3.08 -3.51
C ALA A 95 -11.44 4.26 -4.27
N LYS A 96 -11.40 5.45 -3.68
CA LYS A 96 -10.77 6.64 -4.28
C LYS A 96 -9.26 6.57 -4.20
N GLU A 97 -8.73 6.24 -3.03
CA GLU A 97 -7.30 6.12 -2.77
C GLU A 97 -6.68 5.01 -3.64
N HIS A 98 -7.37 3.87 -3.75
CA HIS A 98 -6.96 2.79 -4.64
C HIS A 98 -6.98 3.20 -6.12
N LEU A 99 -8.01 3.96 -6.55
CA LEU A 99 -8.08 4.46 -7.92
C LEU A 99 -6.95 5.46 -8.23
N THR A 100 -6.63 6.38 -7.32
CA THR A 100 -5.50 7.31 -7.49
C THR A 100 -4.19 6.58 -7.70
N SER A 101 -3.91 5.57 -6.87
CA SER A 101 -2.72 4.72 -7.02
C SER A 101 -2.63 4.06 -8.40
N ILE A 102 -3.74 3.51 -8.90
CA ILE A 102 -3.77 2.89 -10.22
C ILE A 102 -3.47 3.93 -11.31
N LEU A 103 -4.06 5.12 -11.19
CA LEU A 103 -3.91 6.21 -12.17
C LEU A 103 -2.47 6.74 -12.26
N GLU A 104 -1.70 6.78 -11.18
CA GLU A 104 -0.30 7.22 -11.18
C GLU A 104 0.63 6.33 -12.03
N THR A 105 0.25 5.07 -12.25
CA THR A 105 1.07 4.10 -13.01
C THR A 105 0.56 3.84 -14.42
N LEU A 106 -0.63 4.35 -14.76
CA LEU A 106 -1.25 4.13 -16.06
C LEU A 106 -0.65 5.06 -17.13
N PRO A 107 -0.41 4.58 -18.35
CA PRO A 107 -0.17 5.43 -19.51
C PRO A 107 -1.28 6.48 -19.71
N GLU A 108 -0.90 7.68 -20.16
CA GLU A 108 -1.80 8.83 -20.33
C GLU A 108 -3.04 8.50 -21.19
N ASP A 109 -2.88 7.71 -22.26
CA ASP A 109 -3.99 7.31 -23.13
C ASP A 109 -5.04 6.45 -22.42
N LEU A 110 -4.62 5.63 -21.45
CA LEU A 110 -5.53 4.85 -20.62
C LEU A 110 -6.16 5.72 -19.52
N VAL A 111 -5.42 6.68 -18.96
CA VAL A 111 -5.95 7.66 -18.01
C VAL A 111 -7.09 8.46 -18.65
N LEU A 112 -6.92 8.91 -19.90
CA LEU A 112 -7.97 9.60 -20.66
C LEU A 112 -9.24 8.74 -20.83
N GLN A 113 -9.10 7.44 -21.09
CA GLN A 113 -10.26 6.53 -21.16
C GLN A 113 -10.99 6.41 -19.82
N VAL A 114 -10.26 6.35 -18.71
CA VAL A 114 -10.86 6.31 -17.37
C VAL A 114 -11.60 7.63 -17.08
N ARG A 115 -11.02 8.78 -17.45
CA ARG A 115 -11.69 10.08 -17.35
C ARG A 115 -13.00 10.10 -18.15
N ASP A 116 -12.96 9.72 -19.42
CA ASP A 116 -14.13 9.75 -20.30
C ASP A 116 -15.24 8.82 -19.76
N PHE A 117 -14.87 7.67 -19.21
CA PHE A 117 -15.81 6.78 -18.54
C PHE A 117 -16.42 7.40 -17.27
N ALA A 118 -15.61 8.09 -16.46
CA ALA A 118 -16.10 8.78 -15.27
C ALA A 118 -17.06 9.94 -15.63
N GLU A 119 -16.77 10.69 -16.68
CA GLU A 119 -17.65 11.73 -17.22
C GLU A 119 -18.98 11.14 -17.72
N PHE A 120 -18.91 10.02 -18.44
CA PHE A 120 -20.11 9.28 -18.85
C PHE A 120 -20.97 8.86 -17.65
N LEU A 121 -20.35 8.36 -16.58
CA LEU A 121 -21.08 7.98 -15.36
C LEU A 121 -21.75 9.17 -14.68
N GLN A 122 -21.11 10.34 -14.66
CA GLN A 122 -21.70 11.57 -14.14
C GLN A 122 -22.94 11.99 -14.95
N GLN A 123 -22.81 12.00 -16.28
CA GLN A 123 -23.92 12.32 -17.18
C GLN A 123 -25.08 11.33 -17.01
N LYS A 124 -24.78 10.02 -16.97
CA LYS A 124 -25.80 8.98 -16.77
C LYS A 124 -26.60 9.17 -15.49
N LYS A 125 -25.95 9.58 -14.39
CA LYS A 125 -26.65 9.90 -13.15
C LYS A 125 -27.56 11.12 -13.33
N ALA A 126 -27.06 12.21 -13.91
CA ALA A 126 -27.84 13.42 -14.18
C ALA A 126 -29.10 13.12 -15.02
N THR A 127 -28.98 12.32 -16.08
CA THR A 127 -30.12 11.93 -16.93
C THR A 127 -31.11 10.99 -16.22
N THR A 128 -30.68 10.23 -15.21
CA THR A 128 -31.56 9.33 -14.44
C THR A 128 -32.42 10.10 -13.44
N PHE A 129 -31.91 11.20 -12.86
CA PHE A 129 -32.67 12.08 -11.96
C PHE A 129 -33.74 12.90 -12.69
N GLU A 130 -33.52 13.29 -13.95
CA GLU A 130 -34.54 13.96 -14.77
C GLU A 130 -35.73 13.04 -15.11
N LYS A 131 -35.51 11.73 -15.25
CA LYS A 131 -36.57 10.76 -15.58
C LYS A 131 -37.47 10.38 -14.40
N HIS A 132 -37.07 10.66 -13.16
CA HIS A 132 -37.85 10.34 -11.95
C HIS A 132 -38.54 11.56 -11.32
N SER A 133 -38.44 12.73 -11.97
CA SER A 133 -39.06 13.99 -11.51
C SER A 133 -40.31 14.38 -12.33
N VAL A 134 -40.95 13.41 -12.99
CA VAL A 134 -42.20 13.59 -13.76
C VAL A 134 -43.29 12.69 -13.21
#